data_AF-A0A7K6F681-F1
#
_entry.id   AF-A0A7K6F681-F1
#
_cell.length_a   1.000
_cell.length_b   1.000
_cell.length_c   1.000
_cell.angle_alpha   90.00
_cell.angle_beta   90.00
_cell.angle_gamma   90.00
#
_symmetry.space_group_name_H-M   'P 1'
#
loop_
_entity.id
_entity.type
_entity.pdbx_description
1 polymer ?
#
loop_
_entity_poly.entity_id
_entity_poly.type
_entity_poly.pdbx_seq_one_letter_code
_entity_poly.pdbx_strand_id
1 'polypeptide(L)'
;AKSPPDSTPRRPVSLISARKIKDNAADWHNLMMKWEKLNNNGFTTAKKIVIMRISEQSQDNKLEIACDNNATEPGKPTPKYNEELDKCCAELLKTLKHMTKIQLKMEKLTSTTKGICDLERFHHGDGNCTVPFHTWPTPYFYEVCLKLSEMYKKELQLKQTIVQEIAHSADQDLMMVYLSSWLYQPYIENSSTLLLEAMLLETGHRQC
;
A
#
# COMPACT_ATOMS: atom_id res chain seq x y z
N ALA A 1 -16.83 -62.38 -3.61
CA ALA A 1 -16.24 -61.23 -2.88
C ALA A 1 -16.09 -60.08 -3.88
N LYS A 2 -16.70 -58.91 -3.62
CA LYS A 2 -16.50 -57.70 -4.45
C LYS A 2 -15.28 -56.95 -3.92
N SER A 3 -14.33 -56.67 -4.79
CA SER A 3 -13.15 -55.84 -4.49
C SER A 3 -13.56 -54.41 -4.10
N PRO A 4 -12.82 -53.73 -3.22
CA PRO A 4 -13.12 -52.34 -2.87
C PRO A 4 -12.80 -51.41 -4.06
N PRO A 5 -13.49 -50.26 -4.17
CA PRO A 5 -13.21 -49.28 -5.21
C PRO A 5 -11.83 -48.67 -5.00
N ASP A 6 -11.05 -48.66 -6.08
CA ASP A 6 -9.74 -48.03 -6.19
C ASP A 6 -9.87 -46.53 -5.89
N SER A 7 -9.40 -46.12 -4.71
CA SER A 7 -9.34 -44.72 -4.34
C SER A 7 -8.27 -44.05 -5.18
N THR A 8 -8.70 -43.25 -6.16
CA THR A 8 -7.83 -42.38 -6.96
C THR A 8 -6.81 -41.66 -6.06
N PRO A 9 -5.51 -41.66 -6.41
CA PRO A 9 -4.48 -41.08 -5.55
C PRO A 9 -4.68 -39.56 -5.50
N ARG A 10 -5.27 -39.08 -4.40
CA ARG A 10 -5.35 -37.64 -4.12
C ARG A 10 -3.92 -37.12 -4.01
N ARG A 11 -3.56 -36.12 -4.82
CA ARG A 11 -2.29 -35.41 -4.65
C ARG A 11 -2.14 -35.00 -3.19
N PRO A 12 -0.97 -35.18 -2.56
CA PRO A 12 -0.79 -34.83 -1.16
C PRO A 12 -1.16 -33.36 -0.95
N VAL A 13 -2.00 -33.07 0.05
CA VAL A 13 -2.42 -31.71 0.40
C VAL A 13 -1.20 -30.78 0.56
N SER A 14 -0.10 -31.31 1.12
CA SER A 14 1.20 -30.64 1.23
C SER A 14 1.73 -30.07 -0.09
N LEU A 15 1.59 -30.77 -1.22
CA LEU A 15 2.08 -30.30 -2.52
C LEU A 15 1.24 -29.14 -3.08
N ILE A 16 -0.06 -29.10 -2.74
CA ILE A 16 -0.99 -28.04 -3.18
C ILE A 16 -0.76 -26.78 -2.33
N SER A 17 -0.65 -26.94 -1.01
CA SER A 17 -0.28 -25.84 -0.09
C SER A 17 1.05 -25.21 -0.47
N ALA A 18 2.08 -26.03 -0.75
CA ALA A 18 3.40 -25.55 -1.14
C ALA A 18 3.36 -24.70 -2.41
N ARG A 19 2.66 -25.17 -3.46
CA ARG A 19 2.48 -24.39 -4.70
C ARG A 19 1.78 -23.06 -4.42
N LYS A 20 0.72 -23.08 -3.61
CA LYS A 20 -0.06 -21.88 -3.34
C LYS A 20 0.73 -20.81 -2.58
N ILE A 21 1.60 -21.21 -1.66
CA ILE A 21 2.52 -20.29 -0.96
C ILE A 21 3.54 -19.70 -1.95
N LYS A 22 4.08 -20.49 -2.88
CA LYS A 22 4.96 -19.97 -3.93
C LYS A 22 4.26 -18.92 -4.78
N ASP A 23 3.06 -19.20 -5.26
CA ASP A 23 2.26 -18.23 -6.03
C ASP A 23 2.00 -16.96 -5.20
N ASN A 24 1.63 -17.10 -3.93
CA ASN A 24 1.40 -15.97 -3.03
C ASN A 24 2.67 -15.10 -2.86
N ALA A 25 3.87 -15.70 -2.77
CA ALA A 25 5.12 -14.95 -2.65
C ALA A 25 5.42 -14.11 -3.90
N ALA A 26 5.20 -14.67 -5.09
CA ALA A 26 5.32 -13.92 -6.34
C ALA A 26 4.29 -12.78 -6.42
N ASP A 27 3.04 -13.04 -5.99
CA ASP A 27 2.00 -12.02 -5.94
C ASP A 27 2.35 -10.88 -4.96
N TRP A 28 2.92 -11.18 -3.80
CA TRP A 28 3.42 -10.16 -2.86
C TRP A 28 4.45 -9.24 -3.50
N HIS A 29 5.46 -9.79 -4.17
CA HIS A 29 6.45 -9.02 -4.89
C HIS A 29 5.80 -8.09 -5.93
N ASN A 30 4.88 -8.64 -6.73
CA ASN A 30 4.15 -7.87 -7.75
C ASN A 30 3.31 -6.74 -7.15
N LEU A 31 2.67 -6.97 -6.00
CA LEU A 31 1.88 -5.96 -5.31
C LEU A 31 2.76 -4.85 -4.72
N MET A 32 3.89 -5.20 -4.11
CA MET A 32 4.85 -4.22 -3.57
C MET A 32 5.44 -3.34 -4.68
N MET A 33 5.82 -3.93 -5.82
CA MET A 33 6.28 -3.18 -6.99
C MET A 33 5.20 -2.22 -7.55
N LYS A 34 3.94 -2.69 -7.62
CA LYS A 34 2.81 -1.85 -8.05
C LYS A 34 2.52 -0.72 -7.09
N TRP A 35 2.60 -0.99 -5.78
CA TRP A 35 2.46 0.02 -4.74
C TRP A 35 3.51 1.12 -4.92
N GLU A 36 4.77 0.76 -5.08
CA GLU A 36 5.87 1.73 -5.21
C GLU A 36 5.70 2.62 -6.45
N LYS A 37 5.27 2.04 -7.58
CA LYS A 37 4.93 2.83 -8.77
C LYS A 37 3.80 3.84 -8.50
N LEU A 38 2.73 3.41 -7.81
CA LEU A 38 1.63 4.30 -7.42
C LEU A 38 2.08 5.37 -6.43
N ASN A 39 2.96 5.03 -5.49
CA ASN A 39 3.52 5.97 -4.52
C ASN A 39 4.28 7.11 -5.21
N ASN A 40 5.18 6.77 -6.14
CA ASN A 40 5.96 7.75 -6.91
C ASN A 40 5.08 8.66 -7.79
N ASN A 41 4.06 8.08 -8.44
CA ASN A 41 3.09 8.85 -9.21
C ASN A 41 2.30 9.81 -8.30
N GLY A 42 1.80 9.30 -7.17
CA GLY A 42 1.07 10.09 -6.19
C GLY A 42 1.91 11.22 -5.59
N PHE A 43 3.20 10.96 -5.32
CA PHE A 43 4.13 11.97 -4.81
C PHE A 43 4.31 13.10 -5.83
N THR A 44 4.44 12.75 -7.12
CA THR A 44 4.56 13.74 -8.20
C THR A 44 3.33 14.63 -8.27
N THR A 45 2.13 14.05 -8.19
CA THR A 45 0.87 14.81 -8.18
C THR A 45 0.73 15.66 -6.90
N ALA A 46 1.02 15.10 -5.74
CA ALA A 46 0.98 15.82 -4.45
C ALA A 46 1.95 17.01 -4.44
N LYS A 47 3.16 16.84 -4.98
CA LYS A 47 4.15 17.92 -5.11
C LYS A 47 3.62 19.07 -5.98
N LYS A 48 2.92 18.77 -7.08
CA LYS A 48 2.28 19.80 -7.91
C LYS A 48 1.21 20.57 -7.13
N ILE A 49 0.37 19.87 -6.36
CA ILE A 49 -0.63 20.50 -5.49
C ILE A 49 0.03 21.50 -4.56
N VAL A 50 1.06 21.09 -3.83
CA VAL A 50 1.75 21.99 -2.88
C VAL A 50 2.41 23.18 -3.59
N ILE A 51 3.04 22.98 -4.75
CA ILE A 51 3.62 24.10 -5.54
C ILE A 51 2.55 25.11 -5.92
N MET A 52 1.38 24.65 -6.39
CA MET A 52 0.26 25.54 -6.75
C MET A 52 -0.25 26.31 -5.52
N ARG A 53 -0.41 25.63 -4.38
CA ARG A 53 -0.87 26.24 -3.12
C ARG A 53 0.08 27.31 -2.58
N ILE A 54 1.39 27.04 -2.58
CA ILE A 54 2.39 28.04 -2.18
C ILE A 54 2.35 29.24 -3.14
N SER A 55 2.19 29.00 -4.43
CA SER A 55 2.10 30.07 -5.43
C SER A 55 0.86 30.95 -5.23
N GLU A 56 -0.30 30.35 -4.94
CA GLU A 56 -1.54 31.08 -4.60
C GLU A 56 -1.36 31.98 -3.36
N GLN A 57 -0.81 31.43 -2.27
CA GLN A 57 -0.55 32.19 -1.04
C GLN A 57 0.41 33.37 -1.25
N SER A 58 1.43 33.19 -2.11
CA SER A 58 2.38 34.26 -2.42
C SER A 58 1.74 35.43 -3.21
N GLN A 59 0.69 35.16 -3.97
CA GLN A 59 -0.05 36.19 -4.72
C GLN A 59 -1.04 36.93 -3.81
N ASP A 60 -1.71 36.22 -2.91
CA ASP A 60 -2.64 36.82 -1.94
C ASP A 60 -1.89 37.74 -0.95
N ASN A 61 -0.73 37.32 -0.44
CA ASN A 61 0.10 38.16 0.45
C ASN A 61 0.61 39.45 -0.24
N LYS A 62 0.70 39.48 -1.57
CA LYS A 62 1.13 40.67 -2.32
C LYS A 62 0.00 41.69 -2.48
N LEU A 63 -1.26 41.26 -2.38
CA LEU A 63 -2.43 42.13 -2.46
C LEU A 63 -2.73 42.85 -1.14
N GLU A 64 -2.24 42.35 0.00
CA GLU A 64 -2.45 42.96 1.32
C GLU A 64 -1.56 44.17 1.63
N ILE A 65 -0.55 44.48 0.80
CA ILE A 65 0.38 45.62 1.02
C ILE A 65 -0.06 46.91 0.27
N ALA A 66 -1.15 46.88 -0.50
CA ALA A 66 -1.65 48.05 -1.21
C ALA A 66 -2.82 48.71 -0.46
N CYS A 67 -2.53 49.50 0.57
CA CYS A 67 -3.47 50.46 1.15
C CYS A 67 -2.80 51.83 1.27
N ASP A 68 -3.05 52.70 0.29
CA ASP A 68 -3.50 54.06 0.60
C ASP A 68 -4.25 54.67 -0.60
N ASN A 69 -5.48 55.10 -0.30
CA ASN A 69 -6.37 55.99 -1.06
C ASN A 69 -7.06 55.46 -2.34
N ASN A 70 -8.24 54.85 -2.17
CA ASN A 70 -9.51 55.47 -2.63
C ASN A 70 -10.71 54.57 -2.34
N ALA A 71 -11.79 55.19 -1.89
CA ALA A 71 -13.07 54.54 -1.62
C ALA A 71 -13.70 54.00 -2.91
N THR A 72 -13.90 52.67 -2.99
CA THR A 72 -14.87 52.02 -3.89
C THR A 72 -15.21 50.63 -3.33
N GLU A 73 -16.48 50.42 -3.01
CA GLU A 73 -17.28 49.17 -2.86
C GLU A 73 -16.57 47.84 -2.48
N PRO A 74 -17.04 47.10 -1.45
CA PRO A 74 -16.50 45.80 -1.07
C PRO A 74 -17.02 44.71 -2.04
N GLY A 75 -16.42 44.64 -3.22
CA GLY A 75 -16.55 43.49 -4.10
C GLY A 75 -15.97 42.26 -3.43
N LYS A 76 -16.84 41.35 -2.97
CA LYS A 76 -16.51 40.03 -2.43
C LYS A 76 -15.42 39.38 -3.33
N PRO A 77 -14.24 38.99 -2.80
CA PRO A 77 -13.27 38.27 -3.61
C PRO A 77 -13.89 36.92 -3.97
N THR A 78 -14.35 36.79 -5.20
CA THR A 78 -14.77 35.50 -5.74
C THR A 78 -13.52 34.62 -5.82
N PRO A 79 -13.49 33.45 -5.16
CA PRO A 79 -12.34 32.57 -5.23
C PRO A 79 -12.08 32.22 -6.69
N LYS A 80 -10.87 32.51 -7.19
CA LYS A 80 -10.42 32.03 -8.50
C LYS A 80 -10.46 30.51 -8.45
N TYR A 81 -11.46 29.94 -9.11
CA TYR A 81 -11.55 28.50 -9.30
C TYR A 81 -10.30 28.01 -10.05
N ASN A 82 -9.49 27.19 -9.39
CA ASN A 82 -8.28 26.62 -9.99
C ASN A 82 -8.59 25.21 -10.54
N GLU A 83 -9.01 25.17 -11.81
CA GLU A 83 -9.35 23.93 -12.50
C GLU A 83 -8.17 22.92 -12.55
N GLU A 84 -6.93 23.42 -12.57
CA GLU A 84 -5.72 22.59 -12.57
C GLU A 84 -5.47 21.94 -11.21
N LEU A 85 -5.74 22.66 -10.11
CA LEU A 85 -5.71 22.11 -8.75
C LEU A 85 -6.73 20.98 -8.58
N ASP A 86 -7.97 21.19 -9.03
CA ASP A 86 -9.03 20.18 -8.95
C ASP A 86 -8.68 18.92 -9.75
N LYS A 87 -8.09 19.10 -10.94
CA LYS A 87 -7.59 17.98 -11.75
C LYS A 87 -6.50 17.18 -11.02
N CYS A 88 -5.57 17.87 -10.36
CA CYS A 88 -4.52 17.21 -9.57
C CYS A 88 -5.11 16.47 -8.35
N CYS A 89 -6.07 17.07 -7.64
CA CYS A 89 -6.78 16.43 -6.55
C CYS A 89 -7.52 15.17 -7.01
N ALA A 90 -8.21 15.23 -8.15
CA ALA A 90 -8.89 14.07 -8.74
C ALA A 90 -7.92 12.96 -9.14
N GLU A 91 -6.76 13.31 -9.71
CA GLU A 91 -5.70 12.35 -10.05
C GLU A 91 -5.10 11.70 -8.81
N LEU A 92 -4.83 12.47 -7.76
CA LEU A 92 -4.31 11.96 -6.49
C LEU A 92 -5.31 11.01 -5.82
N LEU A 93 -6.59 11.38 -5.80
CA LEU A 93 -7.67 10.52 -5.30
C LEU A 93 -7.79 9.21 -6.10
N LYS A 94 -7.62 9.27 -7.43
CA LYS A 94 -7.59 8.07 -8.29
C LYS A 94 -6.41 7.17 -7.93
N THR A 95 -5.24 7.74 -7.70
CA THR A 95 -4.05 7.00 -7.24
C THR A 95 -4.33 6.31 -5.89
N LEU A 96 -4.91 7.03 -4.94
CA LEU A 96 -5.28 6.47 -3.63
C LEU A 96 -6.29 5.32 -3.74
N LYS A 97 -7.29 5.43 -4.62
CA LYS A 97 -8.23 4.33 -4.91
C LYS A 97 -7.52 3.09 -5.46
N HIS A 98 -6.50 3.26 -6.29
CA HIS A 98 -5.68 2.14 -6.76
C HIS A 98 -4.83 1.54 -5.64
N MET A 99 -4.22 2.36 -4.78
CA MET A 99 -3.46 1.89 -3.61
C MET A 99 -4.35 1.10 -2.65
N THR A 100 -5.59 1.56 -2.43
CA THR A 100 -6.61 0.82 -1.66
C THR A 100 -6.88 -0.56 -2.25
N LYS A 101 -7.01 -0.68 -3.58
CA LYS A 101 -7.18 -1.98 -4.25
C LYS A 101 -5.95 -2.89 -4.09
N ILE A 102 -4.74 -2.33 -4.03
CA ILE A 102 -3.52 -3.11 -3.76
C ILE A 102 -3.52 -3.63 -2.32
N GLN A 103 -3.84 -2.77 -1.35
CA GLN A 103 -3.88 -3.15 0.06
C GLN A 103 -4.93 -4.24 0.33
N LEU A 104 -6.13 -4.15 -0.27
CA LEU A 104 -7.14 -5.23 -0.18
C LEU A 104 -6.65 -6.57 -0.76
N LYS A 105 -5.80 -6.54 -1.81
CA LYS A 105 -5.19 -7.76 -2.35
C LYS A 105 -4.14 -8.33 -1.38
N MET A 106 -3.35 -7.48 -0.73
CA MET A 106 -2.40 -7.89 0.31
C MET A 106 -3.10 -8.56 1.50
N GLU A 107 -4.22 -8.02 1.96
CA GLU A 107 -5.06 -8.64 3.01
C GLU A 107 -5.61 -10.00 2.57
N LYS A 108 -6.03 -10.11 1.30
CA LYS A 108 -6.50 -11.38 0.73
C LYS A 108 -5.39 -12.43 0.65
N LEU A 109 -4.17 -12.06 0.26
CA LEU A 109 -3.02 -12.96 0.28
C LEU A 109 -2.73 -13.44 1.71
N THR A 110 -2.74 -12.53 2.67
CA THR A 110 -2.57 -12.84 4.10
C THR A 110 -3.61 -13.84 4.59
N SER A 111 -4.89 -13.59 4.29
CA SER A 111 -6.00 -14.48 4.65
C SER A 111 -5.88 -15.85 3.99
N THR A 112 -5.39 -15.88 2.74
CA THR A 112 -5.13 -17.13 2.02
C THR A 112 -4.04 -17.94 2.72
N THR A 113 -2.92 -17.31 3.09
CA THR A 113 -1.83 -17.99 3.80
C THR A 113 -2.27 -18.48 5.19
N LYS A 114 -3.12 -17.71 5.90
CA LYS A 114 -3.75 -18.16 7.15
C LYS A 114 -4.60 -19.42 6.93
N GLY A 115 -5.44 -19.42 5.89
CA GLY A 115 -6.26 -20.58 5.53
C GLY A 115 -5.44 -21.83 5.23
N ILE A 116 -4.25 -21.67 4.63
CA ILE A 116 -3.31 -22.77 4.42
C ILE A 116 -2.76 -23.30 5.76
N CYS A 117 -2.36 -22.40 6.69
CA CYS A 117 -1.91 -22.80 8.03
C CYS A 117 -3.01 -23.58 8.78
N ASP A 118 -4.24 -23.08 8.76
CA ASP A 118 -5.38 -23.70 9.42
C ASP A 118 -5.68 -25.09 8.82
N LEU A 119 -5.57 -25.22 7.49
CA LEU A 119 -5.75 -26.48 6.77
C LEU A 119 -4.66 -27.50 7.10
N GLU A 120 -3.39 -27.09 7.11
CA GLU A 120 -2.27 -27.97 7.46
C GLU A 120 -2.38 -28.48 8.89
N ARG A 121 -2.74 -27.59 9.84
CA ARG A 121 -2.98 -27.94 11.24
C ARG A 121 -4.13 -28.95 11.40
N PHE A 122 -5.21 -28.77 10.65
CA PHE A 122 -6.33 -29.71 10.66
C PHE A 122 -5.94 -31.10 10.16
N HIS A 123 -5.09 -31.19 9.12
CA HIS A 123 -4.71 -32.47 8.53
C HIS A 123 -3.63 -33.25 9.28
N HIS A 124 -2.71 -32.58 9.98
CA HIS A 124 -1.53 -33.23 10.58
C HIS A 124 -1.57 -33.32 12.11
N GLY A 125 -2.50 -32.66 12.80
CA GLY A 125 -2.46 -32.53 14.27
C GLY A 125 -1.16 -31.87 14.73
N ASP A 126 -0.64 -32.24 15.93
CA ASP A 126 0.69 -31.82 16.43
C ASP A 126 1.85 -32.68 15.85
N GLY A 127 1.58 -33.53 14.86
CA GLY A 127 2.57 -34.43 14.25
C GLY A 127 3.38 -33.78 13.11
N ASN A 128 4.64 -34.19 12.97
CA ASN A 128 5.66 -33.64 12.06
C ASN A 128 5.12 -33.22 10.68
N CYS A 129 4.94 -31.91 10.51
CA CYS A 129 4.75 -31.27 9.22
C CYS A 129 6.08 -31.33 8.46
N THR A 130 6.15 -32.08 7.36
CA THR A 130 7.30 -32.02 6.45
C THR A 130 7.39 -30.59 5.91
N VAL A 131 8.47 -29.87 6.26
CA VAL A 131 8.76 -28.53 5.73
C VAL A 131 8.88 -28.60 4.21
N PRO A 132 7.95 -28.01 3.44
CA PRO A 132 8.00 -28.04 1.98
C PRO A 132 8.95 -26.97 1.38
N PHE A 133 9.58 -26.17 2.25
CA PHE A 133 10.48 -25.06 1.91
C PHE A 133 11.85 -25.27 2.53
N HIS A 134 12.81 -24.39 2.20
CA HIS A 134 14.20 -24.56 2.60
C HIS A 134 14.36 -24.56 4.13
N THR A 135 13.88 -23.52 4.79
CA THR A 135 14.00 -23.36 6.25
C THR A 135 12.72 -22.89 6.92
N TRP A 136 11.76 -22.32 6.17
CA TRP A 136 10.56 -21.73 6.77
C TRP A 136 9.40 -22.73 6.94
N PRO A 137 8.80 -22.82 8.13
CA PRO A 137 7.52 -23.49 8.30
C PRO A 137 6.38 -22.60 7.80
N THR A 138 5.26 -23.19 7.37
CA THR A 138 4.10 -22.46 6.83
C THR A 138 3.57 -21.33 7.73
N PRO A 139 3.47 -21.48 9.08
CA PRO A 139 3.06 -20.38 9.95
C PRO A 139 3.93 -19.13 9.85
N TYR A 140 5.23 -19.29 9.60
CA TYR A 140 6.12 -18.15 9.48
C TYR A 140 5.84 -17.32 8.21
N PHE A 141 5.45 -17.97 7.10
CA PHE A 141 4.96 -17.24 5.93
C PHE A 141 3.73 -16.39 6.26
N TYR A 142 2.81 -16.90 7.08
CA TYR A 142 1.64 -16.14 7.51
C TYR A 142 2.02 -14.94 8.37
N GLU A 143 2.92 -15.11 9.35
CA GLU A 143 3.41 -14.02 10.19
C GLU A 143 4.04 -12.89 9.36
N VAL A 144 4.85 -13.25 8.37
CA VAL A 144 5.45 -12.27 7.45
C VAL A 144 4.38 -11.57 6.61
N CYS A 145 3.44 -12.32 6.01
CA CYS A 145 2.32 -11.72 5.26
C CYS A 145 1.52 -10.75 6.11
N LEU A 146 1.21 -11.13 7.36
CA LEU A 146 0.46 -10.32 8.31
C LEU A 146 1.22 -9.03 8.65
N LYS A 147 2.51 -9.14 8.98
CA LYS A 147 3.34 -7.97 9.29
C LYS A 147 3.38 -7.00 8.11
N LEU A 148 3.67 -7.49 6.90
CA LEU A 148 3.67 -6.66 5.69
C LEU A 148 2.32 -5.99 5.47
N SER A 149 1.22 -6.76 5.53
CA SER A 149 -0.13 -6.25 5.31
C SER A 149 -0.49 -5.10 6.27
N GLU A 150 -0.13 -5.21 7.56
CA GLU A 150 -0.41 -4.18 8.56
C GLU A 150 0.42 -2.91 8.33
N MET A 151 1.66 -3.02 7.88
CA MET A 151 2.49 -1.86 7.51
C MET A 151 1.86 -1.07 6.36
N TYR A 152 1.49 -1.77 5.28
CA TYR A 152 0.83 -1.15 4.12
C TYR A 152 -0.56 -0.59 4.45
N LYS A 153 -1.28 -1.19 5.40
CA LYS A 153 -2.57 -0.69 5.90
C LYS A 153 -2.40 0.65 6.63
N LYS A 154 -1.45 0.74 7.57
CA LYS A 154 -1.15 1.98 8.28
C LYS A 154 -0.67 3.08 7.34
N GLU A 155 0.19 2.73 6.39
CA GLU A 155 0.65 3.67 5.37
C GLU A 155 -0.52 4.17 4.50
N LEU A 156 -1.45 3.29 4.11
CA LEU A 156 -2.64 3.70 3.37
C LEU A 156 -3.50 4.70 4.15
N GLN A 157 -3.69 4.47 5.45
CA GLN A 157 -4.47 5.37 6.32
C GLN A 157 -3.83 6.76 6.38
N LEU A 158 -2.51 6.83 6.52
CA LEU A 158 -1.78 8.10 6.46
C LEU A 158 -2.00 8.81 5.11
N LYS A 159 -1.86 8.08 4.01
CA LYS A 159 -2.07 8.63 2.66
C LYS A 159 -3.51 9.12 2.47
N GLN A 160 -4.51 8.44 3.06
CA GLN A 160 -5.90 8.91 3.05
C GLN A 160 -6.05 10.27 3.73
N THR A 161 -5.46 10.44 4.92
CA THR A 161 -5.45 11.72 5.62
C THR A 161 -4.75 12.81 4.80
N ILE A 162 -3.58 12.51 4.23
CA ILE A 162 -2.85 13.46 3.39
C ILE A 162 -3.71 13.92 2.20
N VAL A 163 -4.37 13.01 1.48
CA VAL A 163 -5.22 13.39 0.33
C VAL A 163 -6.39 14.29 0.73
N GLN A 164 -6.94 14.11 1.92
CA GLN A 164 -8.05 14.93 2.42
C GLN A 164 -7.59 16.36 2.77
N GLU A 165 -6.37 16.52 3.28
CA GLU A 165 -5.92 17.79 3.87
C GLU A 165 -4.97 18.60 2.96
N ILE A 166 -4.21 17.96 2.08
CA ILE A 166 -3.08 18.59 1.38
C ILE A 166 -3.47 19.80 0.51
N ALA A 167 -4.66 19.78 -0.10
CA ALA A 167 -5.16 20.89 -0.91
C ALA A 167 -5.84 21.99 -0.08
N HIS A 168 -6.24 21.68 1.16
CA HIS A 168 -6.96 22.59 2.04
C HIS A 168 -6.05 23.30 3.05
N SER A 169 -4.83 22.78 3.27
CA SER A 169 -3.87 23.40 4.18
C SER A 169 -3.50 24.82 3.72
N ALA A 170 -3.43 25.73 4.69
CA ALA A 170 -2.84 27.07 4.54
C ALA A 170 -1.40 27.12 5.09
N ASP A 171 -1.03 26.18 5.96
CA ASP A 171 0.30 26.09 6.56
C ASP A 171 1.28 25.39 5.60
N GLN A 172 2.32 26.12 5.20
CA GLN A 172 3.37 25.63 4.31
C GLN A 172 4.22 24.53 4.94
N ASP A 173 4.56 24.63 6.23
CA ASP A 173 5.36 23.63 6.91
C ASP A 173 4.58 22.32 7.01
N LEU A 174 3.28 22.40 7.29
CA LEU A 174 2.40 21.23 7.30
C LEU A 174 2.29 20.57 5.91
N MET A 175 2.20 21.34 4.83
CA MET A 175 2.23 20.80 3.47
C MET A 175 3.55 20.06 3.17
N MET A 176 4.67 20.58 3.66
CA MET A 176 5.97 19.92 3.52
C MET A 176 6.05 18.63 4.34
N VAL A 177 5.46 18.59 5.53
CA VAL A 177 5.32 17.35 6.32
C VAL A 177 4.48 16.32 5.56
N TYR A 178 3.38 16.72 4.92
CA TYR A 178 2.59 15.81 4.09
C TYR A 178 3.37 15.26 2.90
N LEU A 179 4.14 16.10 2.19
CA LEU A 179 4.99 15.64 1.08
C LEU A 179 6.07 14.67 1.53
N SER A 180 6.79 14.99 2.61
CA SER A 180 7.85 14.13 3.14
C SER A 180 7.28 12.80 3.62
N SER A 181 6.15 12.84 4.33
CA SER A 181 5.42 11.65 4.77
C SER A 181 4.98 10.78 3.59
N TRP A 182 4.48 11.38 2.51
CA TRP A 182 4.12 10.63 1.31
C TRP A 182 5.35 9.97 0.65
N LEU A 183 6.46 10.70 0.54
CA LEU A 183 7.69 10.25 -0.09
C LEU A 183 8.33 9.08 0.67
N TYR A 184 8.54 9.26 1.98
CA TYR A 184 9.35 8.35 2.79
C TYR A 184 8.56 7.18 3.38
N GLN A 185 7.23 7.21 3.33
CA GLN A 185 6.36 6.10 3.74
C GLN A 185 6.67 5.60 5.17
N PRO A 186 6.50 6.44 6.20
CA PRO A 186 7.04 6.20 7.54
C PRO A 186 6.52 4.92 8.22
N TYR A 187 5.38 4.37 7.78
CA TYR A 187 4.86 3.12 8.32
C TYR A 187 5.41 1.87 7.62
N ILE A 188 6.17 2.03 6.55
CA ILE A 188 6.87 0.95 5.84
C ILE A 188 8.33 0.90 6.30
N GLU A 189 8.60 0.09 7.32
CA GLU A 189 9.95 -0.23 7.78
C GLU A 189 10.82 -0.84 6.66
N ASN A 190 12.13 -0.54 6.71
CA ASN A 190 13.15 -1.16 5.85
C ASN A 190 13.16 -2.70 5.93
N SER A 191 12.67 -3.26 7.04
CA SER A 191 12.54 -4.71 7.23
C SER A 191 11.59 -5.35 6.20
N SER A 192 10.65 -4.61 5.62
CA SER A 192 9.69 -5.12 4.64
C SER A 192 10.35 -5.73 3.39
N THR A 193 11.34 -5.04 2.82
CA THR A 193 12.09 -5.54 1.66
C THR A 193 12.88 -6.80 2.01
N LEU A 194 13.53 -6.82 3.18
CA LEU A 194 14.27 -7.99 3.66
C LEU A 194 13.34 -9.20 3.84
N LEU A 195 12.17 -8.99 4.45
CA LEU A 195 11.16 -10.02 4.65
C LEU A 195 10.63 -10.57 3.33
N LEU A 196 10.39 -9.70 2.34
CA LEU A 196 9.97 -10.13 1.01
C LEU A 196 11.07 -10.95 0.32
N GLU A 197 12.33 -10.47 0.32
CA GLU A 197 13.43 -11.18 -0.32
C GLU A 197 13.70 -12.54 0.35
N ALA A 198 13.58 -12.63 1.67
CA ALA A 198 13.64 -13.91 2.38
C ALA A 198 12.47 -14.83 1.98
N MET A 199 11.24 -14.32 1.89
CA MET A 199 10.08 -15.09 1.41
C MET A 199 10.29 -15.62 -0.02
N LEU A 200 10.88 -14.82 -0.90
CA LEU A 200 11.17 -15.19 -2.28
C LEU A 200 12.31 -16.22 -2.39
N LEU A 201 13.34 -16.11 -1.54
CA LEU A 201 14.41 -17.10 -1.44
C LEU A 201 13.85 -18.46 -1.00
N GLU A 202 13.06 -18.47 0.07
CA GLU A 202 12.48 -19.69 0.64
C GLU A 202 11.57 -20.43 -0.34
N THR A 203 10.87 -19.69 -1.18
CA THR A 203 9.98 -20.23 -2.22
C THR A 203 10.70 -20.60 -3.52
N GLY A 204 11.99 -20.29 -3.64
CA GLY A 204 12.82 -20.58 -4.81
C GLY A 204 12.69 -19.59 -5.97
N HIS A 205 12.14 -18.39 -5.73
CA HIS A 205 12.09 -17.30 -6.72
C HIS A 205 13.39 -16.49 -6.79
N ARG A 206 14.22 -16.58 -5.74
CA ARG A 206 15.61 -16.09 -5.74
C ARG A 206 16.56 -17.27 -5.66
N GLN A 207 17.69 -17.14 -6.34
CA GLN A 207 18.81 -18.07 -6.17
C GLN A 207 19.59 -17.64 -4.93
N CYS A 208 20.08 -18.60 -4.16
CA CYS A 208 21.07 -18.36 -3.11
C CYS A 208 22.40 -17.89 -3.71
#